data_AF-A0A2N7XUI8-F1
#
_entry.id   AF-A0A2N7XUI8-F1
#
_cell.length_a   1.000
_cell.length_b   1.000
_cell.length_c   1.000
_cell.angle_alpha   90.00
_cell.angle_beta   90.00
_cell.angle_gamma   90.00
#
_symmetry.space_group_name_H-M   'P 1'
#
loop_
_entity.id
_entity.type
_entity.pdbx_description
1 polymer ?
#
loop_
_entity_poly.entity_id
_entity_poly.type
_entity_poly.pdbx_seq_one_letter_code
_entity_poly.pdbx_strand_id
1 'polypeptide(L)'
;VGKMYATLALTTALRARGIAADFRATGQTGILIAGGGIPVDAVVADFISGAIEQLAPARADDGWDVIEGQGSLFHPSFAGVSTGLLHGAQAEAIVLCHEPGRAHMRGLPGRTLPELMECLAMNLQV
;
A
#
# COMPACT_ATOMS: atom_id res chain seq x y z
N VAL A 1 -5.75 -9.92 -4.89
CA VAL A 1 -4.49 -9.94 -4.11
C VAL A 1 -4.59 -9.55 -2.63
N GLY A 2 -5.58 -8.77 -2.15
CA GLY A 2 -5.85 -8.69 -0.69
C GLY A 2 -4.98 -7.75 0.18
N LYS A 3 -4.41 -6.68 -0.41
CA LYS A 3 -3.51 -5.74 0.31
C LYS A 3 -4.08 -5.20 1.63
N MET A 4 -5.32 -4.71 1.64
CA MET A 4 -5.98 -4.21 2.85
C MET A 4 -6.07 -5.28 3.95
N TYR A 5 -6.45 -6.50 3.59
CA TYR A 5 -6.55 -7.61 4.56
C TYR A 5 -5.19 -7.98 5.15
N ALA A 6 -4.14 -8.04 4.34
CA ALA A 6 -2.78 -8.28 4.82
C ALA A 6 -2.34 -7.18 5.79
N THR A 7 -2.64 -5.93 5.48
CA THR A 7 -2.31 -4.76 6.31
C THR A 7 -3.02 -4.85 7.67
N LEU A 8 -4.34 -5.09 7.68
CA LEU A 8 -5.13 -5.24 8.91
C LEU A 8 -4.65 -6.43 9.77
N ALA A 9 -4.33 -7.56 9.13
CA ALA A 9 -3.82 -8.75 9.81
C ALA A 9 -2.47 -8.48 10.47
N LEU A 10 -1.55 -7.79 9.77
CA LEU A 10 -0.26 -7.39 10.31
C LEU A 10 -0.40 -6.43 11.48
N THR A 11 -1.21 -5.38 11.36
CA THR A 11 -1.48 -4.44 12.46
C THR A 11 -2.01 -5.18 13.69
N THR A 12 -2.98 -6.07 13.50
CA THR A 12 -3.57 -6.87 14.59
C THR A 12 -2.52 -7.77 15.26
N ALA A 13 -1.68 -8.44 14.46
CA ALA A 13 -0.64 -9.32 14.97
C ALA A 13 0.48 -8.59 15.71
N LEU A 14 0.87 -7.39 15.25
CA LEU A 14 1.84 -6.53 15.94
C LEU A 14 1.30 -6.09 17.30
N ARG A 15 0.05 -5.59 17.34
CA ARG A 15 -0.61 -5.19 18.59
C ARG A 15 -0.75 -6.35 19.57
N ALA A 16 -1.11 -7.54 19.08
CA ALA A 16 -1.21 -8.74 19.92
C ALA A 16 0.14 -9.15 20.56
N ARG A 17 1.27 -8.69 20.00
CA ARG A 17 2.62 -8.87 20.55
C ARG A 17 3.10 -7.70 21.41
N GLY A 18 2.23 -6.73 21.70
CA GLY A 18 2.57 -5.54 22.48
C GLY A 18 3.37 -4.49 21.70
N ILE A 19 3.45 -4.59 20.37
CA ILE A 19 4.11 -3.60 19.52
C ILE A 19 3.08 -2.54 19.11
N ALA A 20 3.41 -1.27 19.32
CA ALA A 20 2.58 -0.16 18.84
C ALA A 20 2.49 -0.23 17.31
N ALA A 21 1.28 -0.25 16.77
CA ALA A 21 1.08 -0.29 15.34
C ALA A 21 -0.25 0.37 14.96
N ASP A 22 -0.27 1.16 13.90
CA ASP A 22 -1.47 1.83 13.41
C ASP A 22 -1.74 1.47 11.95
N PHE A 23 -2.98 1.14 11.64
CA PHE A 23 -3.42 0.91 10.27
C PHE A 23 -3.67 2.25 9.60
N ARG A 24 -2.93 2.54 8.52
CA ARG A 24 -3.07 3.78 7.75
C ARG A 24 -3.86 3.49 6.47
N ALA A 25 -5.15 3.83 6.51
CA ALA A 25 -6.07 3.57 5.41
C ALA A 25 -5.86 4.52 4.23
N THR A 26 -5.80 3.95 3.02
CA THR A 26 -5.58 4.70 1.78
C THR A 26 -6.73 4.52 0.77
N GLY A 27 -7.67 3.62 1.06
CA GLY A 27 -8.88 3.40 0.27
C GLY A 27 -10.16 3.66 1.06
N GLN A 28 -11.25 3.97 0.36
CA GLN A 28 -12.57 4.22 0.94
C GLN A 28 -13.02 3.14 1.95
N THR A 29 -12.80 1.87 1.64
CA THR A 29 -13.19 0.75 2.52
C THR A 29 -12.32 0.71 3.78
N GLY A 30 -11.00 0.90 3.64
CA GLY A 30 -10.10 1.00 4.78
C GLY A 30 -10.48 2.16 5.70
N ILE A 31 -10.88 3.30 5.13
CA ILE A 31 -11.30 4.50 5.89
C ILE A 31 -12.55 4.22 6.71
N LEU A 32 -13.56 3.55 6.13
CA LEU A 32 -14.78 3.17 6.85
C LEU A 32 -14.48 2.22 8.02
N ILE A 33 -13.49 1.34 7.87
CA ILE A 33 -13.06 0.42 8.94
C ILE A 33 -12.27 1.17 10.02
N ALA A 34 -11.37 2.06 9.62
CA ALA A 34 -10.44 2.76 10.51
C ALA A 34 -11.04 4.00 11.19
N GLY A 35 -12.15 4.53 10.67
CA GLY A 35 -12.72 5.81 11.11
C GLY A 35 -11.94 7.04 10.63
N GLY A 36 -10.90 6.86 9.81
CA GLY A 36 -10.04 7.91 9.28
C GLY A 36 -9.02 7.39 8.27
N GLY A 37 -8.49 8.29 7.43
CA GLY A 37 -7.50 7.97 6.40
C GLY A 37 -7.63 8.91 5.20
N ILE A 38 -6.97 8.58 4.09
CA ILE A 38 -6.96 9.41 2.88
C ILE A 38 -7.33 8.55 1.66
N PRO A 39 -8.40 8.85 0.90
CA PRO A 39 -8.72 8.14 -0.32
C PRO A 39 -7.74 8.58 -1.42
N VAL A 40 -6.61 7.89 -1.53
CA VAL A 40 -5.46 8.35 -2.33
C VAL A 40 -5.75 8.39 -3.83
N ASP A 41 -6.72 7.61 -4.31
CA ASP A 41 -7.19 7.63 -5.70
C ASP A 41 -7.99 8.88 -6.06
N ALA A 42 -8.45 9.65 -5.07
CA ALA A 42 -9.12 10.93 -5.24
C ALA A 42 -8.19 12.14 -4.99
N VAL A 43 -6.92 11.90 -4.65
CA VAL A 43 -5.92 12.96 -4.45
C VAL A 43 -5.37 13.39 -5.81
N VAL A 44 -5.30 14.71 -6.04
CA VAL A 44 -4.68 15.26 -7.26
C VAL A 44 -3.21 14.84 -7.30
N ALA A 45 -2.75 14.39 -8.47
CA ALA A 45 -1.49 13.67 -8.64
C ALA A 45 -0.27 14.31 -7.94
N ASP A 46 -0.10 15.62 -8.07
CA ASP A 46 1.01 16.37 -7.49
C ASP A 46 1.07 16.32 -5.96
N PHE A 47 -0.04 15.96 -5.29
CA PHE A 47 -0.14 15.93 -3.83
C PHE A 47 -0.20 14.52 -3.26
N ILE A 48 -0.11 13.46 -4.07
CA ILE A 48 -0.25 12.08 -3.59
C ILE A 48 0.80 11.77 -2.52
N SER A 49 2.08 12.06 -2.79
CA SER A 49 3.16 11.77 -1.84
C SER A 49 3.02 12.59 -0.56
N GLY A 50 2.73 13.89 -0.66
CA GLY A 50 2.50 14.75 0.51
C GLY A 50 1.28 14.32 1.34
N ALA A 51 0.23 13.81 0.70
CA ALA A 51 -0.91 13.26 1.42
C ALA A 51 -0.52 12.00 2.22
N ILE A 52 0.32 11.12 1.66
CA ILE A 52 0.80 9.94 2.39
C ILE A 52 1.76 10.32 3.51
N GLU A 53 2.62 11.31 3.32
CA GLU A 53 3.48 11.88 4.38
C GLU A 53 2.62 12.39 5.57
N GLN A 54 1.51 13.09 5.27
CA GLN A 54 0.59 13.55 6.30
C GLN A 54 -0.15 12.39 7.00
N LEU A 55 -0.46 11.32 6.27
CA LEU A 55 -1.16 10.15 6.79
C LEU A 55 -0.31 9.33 7.76
N ALA A 56 0.99 9.21 7.47
CA ALA A 56 1.97 8.41 8.21
C ALA A 56 3.17 9.27 8.64
N PRO A 57 2.99 10.19 9.60
CA PRO A 57 4.07 11.05 10.07
C PRO A 57 5.13 10.23 10.82
N ALA A 58 6.35 10.77 10.90
CA ALA A 58 7.44 10.14 11.65
C ALA A 58 7.02 9.84 13.11
N ARG A 59 7.29 8.61 13.54
CA ARG A 59 7.01 8.13 14.89
C ARG A 59 8.24 8.22 15.79
N ALA A 60 8.00 8.30 17.10
CA ALA A 60 9.05 8.34 18.13
C ALA A 60 8.86 7.26 19.21
N ASP A 61 7.94 6.31 18.99
CA ASP A 61 7.54 5.26 19.94
C ASP A 61 7.99 3.86 19.50
N ASP A 62 8.91 3.77 18.54
CA ASP A 62 9.40 2.54 17.91
C ASP A 62 8.27 1.65 17.31
N GLY A 63 7.09 2.25 17.06
CA GLY A 63 5.94 1.58 16.50
C GLY A 63 5.92 1.54 14.97
N TRP A 64 4.89 0.89 14.41
CA TRP A 64 4.71 0.73 12.97
C TRP A 64 3.48 1.46 12.44
N ASP A 65 3.66 2.30 11.44
CA ASP A 65 2.57 2.67 10.55
C ASP A 65 2.46 1.62 9.43
N VAL A 66 1.38 0.84 9.48
CA VAL A 66 1.11 -0.22 8.50
C VAL A 66 0.18 0.36 7.44
N ILE A 67 0.76 0.80 6.33
CA ILE A 67 0.06 1.54 5.27
C ILE A 67 -0.63 0.58 4.29
N GLU A 68 -1.91 0.82 4.05
CA GLU A 68 -2.68 0.08 3.05
C GLU A 68 -2.12 0.35 1.64
N GLY A 69 -1.61 -0.67 0.96
CA GLY A 69 -1.13 -0.51 -0.41
C GLY A 69 -2.27 -0.32 -1.42
N GLN A 70 -2.07 0.56 -2.42
CA GLN A 70 -3.00 0.79 -3.53
C GLN A 70 -2.36 0.49 -4.88
N GLY A 71 -3.18 0.04 -5.84
CA GLY A 71 -2.75 -0.18 -7.22
C GLY A 71 -1.64 -1.23 -7.39
N SER A 72 -0.81 -1.02 -8.41
CA SER A 72 0.46 -1.70 -8.68
C SER A 72 1.26 -0.83 -9.67
N LEU A 73 2.59 -0.75 -9.50
CA LEU A 73 3.50 -0.07 -10.45
C LEU A 73 3.39 -0.61 -11.88
N PHE A 74 2.98 -1.88 -12.05
CA PHE A 74 2.82 -2.49 -13.36
C PHE A 74 1.46 -2.20 -13.97
N HIS A 75 0.48 -1.69 -13.21
CA HIS A 75 -0.86 -1.44 -13.73
C HIS A 75 -0.96 -0.04 -14.34
N PRO A 76 -1.18 0.11 -15.66
CA PRO A 76 -1.08 1.40 -16.35
C PRO A 76 -2.04 2.45 -15.78
N SER A 77 -3.26 2.05 -15.40
CA SER A 77 -4.24 2.96 -14.81
C SER A 77 -3.99 3.34 -13.35
N PHE A 78 -3.11 2.63 -12.62
CA PHE A 78 -2.94 2.80 -11.17
C PHE A 78 -1.48 3.00 -10.74
N ALA A 79 -0.53 2.94 -11.67
CA ALA A 79 0.89 3.05 -11.38
C ALA A 79 1.23 4.38 -10.70
N GLY A 80 0.66 5.50 -11.15
CA GLY A 80 0.88 6.81 -10.54
C GLY A 80 0.48 6.87 -9.06
N VAL A 81 -0.62 6.21 -8.69
CA VAL A 81 -1.04 6.09 -7.27
C VAL A 81 -0.04 5.28 -6.47
N SER A 82 0.41 4.13 -6.99
CA SER A 82 1.41 3.30 -6.31
C SER A 82 2.76 4.03 -6.15
N THR A 83 3.21 4.74 -7.18
CA THR A 83 4.46 5.52 -7.16
C THR A 83 4.40 6.63 -6.12
N GLY A 84 3.33 7.45 -6.14
CA GLY A 84 3.17 8.51 -5.15
C GLY A 84 3.04 7.96 -3.72
N LEU A 85 2.39 6.80 -3.56
CA LEU A 85 2.28 6.14 -2.26
C LEU A 85 3.64 5.70 -1.72
N LEU A 86 4.46 5.04 -2.53
CA LEU A 86 5.79 4.58 -2.10
C LEU A 86 6.70 5.77 -1.73
N HIS A 87 6.71 6.82 -2.57
CA HIS A 87 7.48 8.02 -2.28
C HIS A 87 7.03 8.73 -1.00
N GLY A 88 5.73 8.89 -0.77
CA GLY A 88 5.23 9.55 0.45
C GLY A 88 5.39 8.69 1.71
N ALA A 89 5.35 7.37 1.56
CA ALA A 89 5.47 6.45 2.69
C ALA A 89 6.90 6.32 3.22
N GLN A 90 7.92 6.45 2.36
CA GLN A 90 9.33 6.22 2.70
C GLN A 90 9.51 4.97 3.59
N ALA A 91 8.89 3.86 3.17
CA ALA A 91 8.69 2.71 4.05
C ALA A 91 9.99 1.95 4.32
N GLU A 92 10.21 1.58 5.59
CA GLU A 92 11.33 0.72 6.01
C GLU A 92 11.19 -0.72 5.47
N ALA A 93 9.96 -1.18 5.23
CA ALA A 93 9.68 -2.52 4.75
C ALA A 93 8.48 -2.56 3.79
N ILE A 94 8.55 -3.45 2.81
CA ILE A 94 7.47 -3.69 1.84
C ILE A 94 6.94 -5.12 1.96
N VAL A 95 5.62 -5.26 2.06
CA VAL A 95 4.92 -6.55 2.01
C VAL A 95 4.24 -6.71 0.66
N LEU A 96 4.79 -7.60 -0.18
CA LEU A 96 4.26 -7.84 -1.51
C LEU A 96 3.08 -8.81 -1.48
N CYS A 97 1.92 -8.36 -1.95
CA CYS A 97 0.71 -9.20 -2.08
C CYS A 97 0.54 -9.68 -3.53
N HIS A 98 0.50 -11.01 -3.71
CA HIS A 98 0.34 -11.65 -5.01
C HIS A 98 -0.79 -12.69 -4.99
N GLU A 99 -1.37 -12.97 -6.14
CA GLU A 99 -2.40 -14.01 -6.33
C GLU A 99 -1.85 -15.07 -7.29
N PRO A 100 -1.41 -16.23 -6.75
CA PRO A 100 -0.82 -17.29 -7.55
C PRO A 100 -1.75 -17.77 -8.66
N GLY A 101 -1.19 -18.03 -9.84
CA GLY A 101 -1.94 -18.58 -10.98
C GLY A 101 -2.82 -17.57 -11.73
N ARG A 102 -2.77 -16.28 -11.38
CA ARG A 102 -3.46 -15.25 -12.14
C ARG A 102 -2.83 -15.12 -13.53
N ALA A 103 -3.63 -15.28 -14.58
CA ALA A 103 -3.13 -15.28 -15.96
C ALA A 103 -2.85 -13.88 -16.52
N HIS A 104 -3.61 -12.88 -16.08
CA HIS A 104 -3.51 -11.51 -16.60
C HIS A 104 -3.88 -10.47 -15.55
N MET A 105 -3.46 -9.24 -15.80
CA MET A 105 -3.72 -8.09 -14.95
C MET A 105 -5.22 -7.75 -14.93
N ARG A 106 -5.73 -7.33 -13.76
CA ARG A 106 -7.16 -7.06 -13.57
C ARG A 106 -7.64 -6.01 -14.57
N GLY A 107 -8.69 -6.33 -15.34
CA GLY A 107 -9.27 -5.39 -16.30
C GLY A 107 -8.45 -5.21 -17.59
N LEU A 108 -7.37 -5.96 -17.77
CA LEU A 108 -6.49 -5.90 -18.94
C LEU A 108 -6.22 -7.30 -19.49
N PRO A 109 -7.17 -7.90 -20.23
CA PRO A 109 -6.98 -9.21 -20.86
C PRO A 109 -5.74 -9.23 -21.75
N GLY A 110 -4.97 -10.32 -21.71
CA GLY A 110 -3.76 -10.49 -22.52
C GLY A 110 -2.50 -9.81 -21.96
N ARG A 111 -2.61 -9.01 -20.89
CA ARG A 111 -1.44 -8.44 -20.21
C ARG A 111 -1.05 -9.32 -19.03
N THR A 112 0.01 -10.09 -19.18
CA THR A 112 0.52 -10.97 -18.12
C THR A 112 0.99 -10.17 -16.91
N LEU A 113 1.08 -10.85 -15.76
CA LEU A 113 1.70 -10.26 -14.57
C LEU A 113 3.23 -10.32 -14.68
N PRO A 114 3.94 -9.38 -14.05
CA PRO A 114 5.38 -9.53 -13.87
C PRO A 114 5.69 -10.74 -12.98
N GLU A 115 6.91 -11.26 -13.10
CA GLU A 115 7.42 -12.25 -12.16
C GLU A 115 7.50 -11.66 -10.75
N LEU A 116 7.37 -12.50 -9.72
CA LEU A 116 7.30 -12.01 -8.33
C LEU A 116 8.56 -11.23 -7.94
N MET A 117 9.74 -11.72 -8.35
CA MET A 117 11.02 -11.08 -8.07
C MET A 117 11.20 -9.76 -8.81
N GLU A 118 10.74 -9.67 -10.06
CA GLU A 118 10.73 -8.43 -10.83
C GLU A 118 9.81 -7.40 -10.16
N CYS A 119 8.63 -7.85 -9.71
CA CYS A 119 7.70 -7.00 -9.00
C CYS A 119 8.30 -6.45 -7.70
N LEU A 120 8.96 -7.30 -6.91
CA LEU A 120 9.63 -6.88 -5.68
C LEU A 120 10.75 -5.87 -5.97
N ALA A 121 11.65 -6.20 -6.91
CA ALA A 121 12.78 -5.35 -7.24
C ALA A 121 12.33 -3.95 -7.68
N MET A 122 11.28 -3.86 -8.50
CA MET A 122 10.73 -2.58 -8.95
C MET A 122 10.17 -1.74 -7.79
N ASN A 123 9.47 -2.36 -6.83
CA ASN A 123 8.91 -1.61 -5.69
C ASN A 123 10.00 -1.09 -4.74
N LEU A 124 11.16 -1.73 -4.69
CA LEU A 124 12.31 -1.29 -3.87
C LEU A 124 13.13 -0.16 -4.52
N GLN A 125 12.85 0.21 -5.77
CA GLN A 125 13.55 1.27 -6.51
C GLN A 125 12.82 2.61 -6.50
N VAL A 126 11.60 2.67 -5.98
CA VAL A 126 10.75 3.86 -5.89
C VAL A 126 10.79 4.40 -4.47
#